data_AF-A0A4Y8CMN5-F1
#
_entry.id   AF-A0A4Y8CMN5-F1
#
_cell.length_a   1.000
_cell.length_b   1.000
_cell.length_c   1.000
_cell.angle_alpha   90.00
_cell.angle_beta   90.00
_cell.angle_gamma   90.00
#
_symmetry.space_group_name_H-M   'P 1'
#
loop_
_entity.id
_entity.type
_entity.pdbx_description
1 polymer ?
#
loop_
_entity_poly.entity_id
_entity_poly.type
_entity_poly.pdbx_seq_one_letter_code
_entity_poly.pdbx_strand_id
1 'polypeptide(L)'
;MLEKIFESLLVRSRIVTILPVIFGLVGAFVLFFIASYDVLKVIFYTYNYFFDAGSNVDLHEDVVALIIGAVDLYLMALVLFIFSFGVYELFISEIEEFKQTKQSKVLEVHSLDQLKDKLAKVIIMVLVVNFFQRV
;
A
#
# COMPACT_ATOMS: atom_id res chain seq x y z
N MET A 1 -16.54 37.76 13.64
CA MET A 1 -16.08 37.75 12.22
C MET A 1 -15.04 36.67 11.96
N LEU A 2 -14.03 36.49 12.82
CA LEU A 2 -13.06 35.38 12.73
C LEU A 2 -13.70 33.99 12.68
N GLU A 3 -14.73 33.75 13.49
CA GLU A 3 -15.42 32.46 13.58
C GLU A 3 -16.08 32.06 12.25
N LYS A 4 -16.80 32.98 11.57
CA LYS A 4 -17.38 32.74 10.24
C LYS A 4 -16.33 32.48 9.15
N ILE A 5 -15.14 33.07 9.27
CA ILE A 5 -14.02 32.82 8.35
C ILE A 5 -13.46 31.42 8.61
N PHE A 6 -13.24 31.04 9.87
CA PHE A 6 -12.78 29.70 10.25
C PHE A 6 -13.80 28.61 9.88
N GLU A 7 -15.09 28.83 10.10
CA GLU A 7 -16.17 27.92 9.71
C GLU A 7 -16.22 27.74 8.19
N SER A 8 -16.12 28.84 7.43
CA SER A 8 -16.07 28.78 5.96
C SER A 8 -14.82 28.05 5.46
N LEU A 9 -13.68 28.20 6.15
CA LEU A 9 -12.41 27.52 5.84
C LEU A 9 -12.46 26.03 6.19
N LEU A 10 -13.08 25.67 7.31
CA LEU A 10 -13.34 24.29 7.72
C LEU A 10 -14.33 23.59 6.78
N VAL A 11 -15.39 24.26 6.34
CA VAL A 11 -16.36 23.70 5.37
C VAL A 11 -15.73 23.58 3.98
N ARG A 12 -14.81 24.49 3.59
CA ARG A 12 -13.96 24.34 2.39
C ARG A 12 -12.86 23.28 2.54
N SER A 13 -12.53 22.84 3.75
CA SER A 13 -11.52 21.80 4.00
C SER A 13 -11.79 20.51 3.22
N ARG A 14 -13.07 20.15 3.03
CA ARG A 14 -13.46 18.99 2.21
C ARG A 14 -12.92 19.06 0.77
N ILE A 15 -12.76 20.24 0.20
CA ILE A 15 -12.18 20.42 -1.14
C ILE A 15 -10.66 20.28 -1.09
N VAL A 16 -10.03 20.75 0.00
CA VAL A 16 -8.59 20.64 0.22
C VAL A 16 -8.16 19.20 0.46
N THR A 17 -8.98 18.38 1.13
CA THR A 17 -8.68 16.98 1.43
C THR A 17 -8.81 16.05 0.22
N ILE A 18 -9.54 16.44 -0.83
CA ILE A 18 -9.60 15.69 -2.10
C ILE A 18 -8.22 15.66 -2.80
N LEU A 19 -7.45 16.72 -2.67
CA LEU A 19 -6.16 16.88 -3.34
C LEU A 19 -5.13 15.81 -2.95
N PRO A 20 -4.81 15.58 -1.65
CA PRO A 20 -3.90 14.50 -1.23
C PRO A 20 -4.44 13.10 -1.56
N VAL A 21 -5.77 12.91 -1.62
CA VAL A 21 -6.37 11.62 -2.02
C VAL A 21 -6.07 11.32 -3.49
N ILE A 22 -6.29 12.29 -4.38
CA ILE A 22 -6.02 12.09 -5.82
C ILE A 22 -4.53 11.86 -6.07
N PHE A 23 -3.67 12.73 -5.52
CA PHE A 23 -2.22 12.60 -5.72
C PHE A 23 -1.66 11.34 -5.06
N GLY A 24 -2.17 10.96 -3.89
CA GLY A 24 -1.77 9.73 -3.20
C GLY A 24 -2.19 8.46 -3.95
N LEU A 25 -3.40 8.43 -4.53
CA LEU A 25 -3.85 7.33 -5.38
C LEU A 25 -3.01 7.22 -6.65
N VAL A 26 -2.77 8.34 -7.34
CA VAL A 26 -1.92 8.35 -8.55
C VAL A 26 -0.51 7.87 -8.21
N GLY A 27 0.07 8.35 -7.10
CA GLY A 27 1.38 7.90 -6.63
C GLY A 27 1.41 6.41 -6.32
N ALA A 28 0.39 5.88 -5.64
CA ALA A 28 0.26 4.45 -5.37
C ALA A 28 0.21 3.64 -6.67
N PHE A 29 -0.58 4.06 -7.67
CA PHE A 29 -0.63 3.40 -8.98
C PHE A 29 0.72 3.40 -9.69
N VAL A 30 1.42 4.55 -9.71
CA VAL A 30 2.77 4.64 -10.32
C VAL A 30 3.73 3.65 -9.66
N LEU A 31 3.75 3.58 -8.34
CA LEU A 31 4.60 2.63 -7.61
C LEU A 31 4.20 1.17 -7.88
N PHE A 32 2.90 0.87 -7.97
CA PHE A 32 2.44 -0.47 -8.35
C PHE A 32 2.95 -0.89 -9.72
N PHE A 33 2.93 0.00 -10.72
CA PHE A 33 3.45 -0.30 -12.05
C PHE A 33 4.96 -0.51 -12.04
N ILE A 34 5.72 0.32 -11.32
CA ILE A 34 7.18 0.18 -11.20
C ILE A 34 7.53 -1.15 -10.52
N ALA A 35 6.91 -1.44 -9.38
CA ALA A 35 7.15 -2.69 -8.65
C ALA A 35 6.78 -3.93 -9.50
N SER A 36 5.68 -3.87 -10.25
CA SER A 36 5.27 -4.96 -11.15
C SER A 36 6.27 -5.17 -12.28
N TYR A 37 6.81 -4.08 -12.84
CA TYR A 37 7.84 -4.16 -13.85
C TYR A 37 9.13 -4.80 -13.32
N ASP A 38 9.55 -4.46 -12.10
CA ASP A 38 10.73 -5.06 -11.48
C ASP A 38 10.55 -6.55 -11.21
N VAL A 39 9.36 -6.99 -10.75
CA VAL A 39 9.05 -8.43 -10.61
C VAL A 39 9.11 -9.16 -11.95
N LEU A 40 8.54 -8.57 -13.02
CA LEU A 40 8.59 -9.18 -14.36
C LEU A 40 10.03 -9.33 -14.83
N LYS A 41 10.87 -8.32 -14.62
CA LYS A 41 12.30 -8.37 -14.95
C LYS A 41 12.99 -9.54 -14.23
N VAL A 42 12.72 -9.76 -12.94
CA VAL A 42 13.28 -10.91 -12.19
C VAL A 42 12.86 -12.25 -12.80
N ILE A 43 11.60 -12.38 -13.19
CA ILE A 43 11.08 -13.60 -13.83
C ILE A 43 11.82 -13.87 -15.14
N PHE A 44 12.02 -12.85 -15.97
CA PHE A 44 12.79 -12.99 -17.22
C PHE A 44 14.26 -13.36 -16.97
N TYR A 45 14.92 -12.76 -15.97
CA TYR A 45 16.29 -13.13 -15.59
C TYR A 45 16.39 -14.59 -15.15
N THR A 46 15.44 -15.05 -14.34
CA THR A 46 15.40 -16.43 -13.84
C THR A 46 15.14 -17.43 -14.97
N TYR A 47 14.23 -17.07 -15.89
CA TYR A 47 13.94 -17.88 -17.06
C TYR A 47 15.17 -18.00 -17.98
N ASN A 48 15.82 -16.88 -18.31
CA ASN A 48 17.01 -16.89 -19.15
C ASN A 48 18.14 -17.70 -18.52
N TYR A 49 18.35 -17.65 -17.21
CA TYR A 49 19.36 -18.49 -16.55
C TYR A 49 19.07 -19.99 -16.62
N PHE A 50 17.81 -20.39 -16.47
CA PHE A 50 17.44 -21.80 -16.50
C PHE A 50 17.54 -22.39 -17.92
N PHE A 51 17.33 -21.56 -18.95
CA PHE A 51 17.35 -21.97 -20.35
C PHE A 51 18.70 -21.69 -21.06
N ASP A 52 19.52 -20.76 -20.58
CA ASP A 52 20.84 -20.43 -21.12
C ASP A 52 21.93 -20.85 -20.12
N ALA A 53 22.51 -22.03 -20.35
CA ALA A 53 23.35 -22.78 -19.41
C ALA A 53 24.78 -22.22 -19.20
N GLY A 54 24.95 -20.89 -19.20
CA GLY A 54 26.26 -20.26 -19.47
C GLY A 54 26.88 -19.35 -18.41
N SER A 55 26.19 -18.88 -17.37
CA SER A 55 26.74 -17.82 -16.50
C SER A 55 26.92 -18.24 -15.04
N ASN A 56 28.18 -18.36 -14.62
CA ASN A 56 28.64 -18.50 -13.23
C ASN A 56 28.48 -17.18 -12.45
N VAL A 57 27.24 -16.74 -12.24
CA VAL A 57 26.91 -15.56 -11.41
C VAL A 57 26.02 -16.05 -10.26
N ASP A 58 26.34 -15.63 -9.04
CA ASP A 58 25.57 -15.94 -7.82
C ASP A 58 24.17 -15.32 -7.89
N LEU A 59 23.28 -15.97 -8.65
CA LEU A 59 21.91 -15.52 -8.86
C LEU A 59 21.11 -15.37 -7.57
N HIS A 60 21.46 -16.11 -6.53
CA HIS A 60 20.66 -16.13 -5.32
C HIS A 60 20.68 -14.76 -4.63
N GLU A 61 21.83 -14.10 -4.58
CA GLU A 61 21.95 -12.80 -3.91
C GLU A 61 21.27 -11.69 -4.70
N ASP A 62 21.49 -11.63 -6.02
CA ASP A 62 20.92 -10.59 -6.90
C ASP A 62 19.40 -10.73 -7.06
N VAL A 63 18.88 -11.96 -7.18
CA VAL A 63 17.43 -12.21 -7.30
C VAL A 63 16.72 -11.88 -6.00
N VAL A 64 17.29 -12.28 -4.85
CA VAL A 64 16.70 -11.98 -3.54
C VAL A 64 16.71 -10.48 -3.29
N ALA A 65 17.80 -9.77 -3.61
CA ALA A 65 17.87 -8.33 -3.47
C ALA A 65 16.82 -7.60 -4.34
N LEU A 66 16.65 -8.00 -5.61
CA LEU A 66 15.62 -7.43 -6.48
C LEU A 66 14.19 -7.70 -5.98
N ILE A 67 13.91 -8.91 -5.49
CA ILE A 67 12.59 -9.26 -4.95
C ILE A 67 12.29 -8.44 -3.71
N ILE A 68 13.24 -8.32 -2.77
CA ILE A 68 13.06 -7.50 -1.55
C ILE A 68 12.80 -6.04 -1.94
N GLY A 69 13.53 -5.49 -2.92
CA GLY A 69 13.31 -4.14 -3.44
C GLY A 69 11.92 -3.97 -4.05
N ALA A 70 11.46 -4.91 -4.86
CA ALA A 70 10.11 -4.87 -5.44
C ALA A 70 9.02 -4.96 -4.36
N VAL A 71 9.20 -5.82 -3.35
CA VAL A 71 8.28 -5.94 -2.21
C VAL A 71 8.21 -4.63 -1.42
N ASP A 72 9.34 -3.97 -1.18
CA ASP A 72 9.37 -2.66 -0.51
C ASP A 72 8.57 -1.60 -1.28
N LEU A 73 8.73 -1.54 -2.61
CA LEU A 73 7.95 -0.65 -3.46
C LEU A 73 6.44 -0.95 -3.41
N TYR A 74 6.05 -2.23 -3.38
CA TYR A 74 4.64 -2.62 -3.19
C TYR A 74 4.10 -2.20 -1.81
N LEU A 75 4.89 -2.35 -0.75
CA LEU A 75 4.51 -1.91 0.59
C LEU A 75 4.32 -0.39 0.63
N MET A 76 5.24 0.38 0.04
CA MET A 76 5.11 1.82 -0.07
C MET A 76 3.87 2.24 -0.87
N ALA A 77 3.59 1.55 -2.00
CA ALA A 77 2.39 1.77 -2.79
C ALA A 77 1.11 1.53 -1.96
N LEU A 78 1.05 0.42 -1.22
CA LEU A 78 -0.06 0.09 -0.33
C LEU A 78 -0.23 1.10 0.80
N VAL A 79 0.86 1.59 1.38
CA VAL A 79 0.80 2.63 2.42
C VAL A 79 0.19 3.92 1.87
N LEU A 80 0.61 4.37 0.67
CA LEU A 80 0.01 5.52 0.00
C LEU A 80 -1.47 5.29 -0.35
N PHE A 81 -1.82 4.08 -0.77
CA PHE A 81 -3.18 3.69 -1.09
C PHE A 81 -4.06 3.76 0.16
N ILE A 82 -3.69 3.07 1.24
CA ILE A 82 -4.41 3.09 2.52
C ILE A 82 -4.50 4.50 3.09
N PHE A 83 -3.42 5.29 3.01
CA PHE A 83 -3.44 6.68 3.43
C PHE A 83 -4.48 7.50 2.65
N SER A 84 -4.52 7.34 1.33
CA SER A 84 -5.49 8.04 0.46
C SER A 84 -6.92 7.64 0.78
N PHE A 85 -7.20 6.34 0.96
CA PHE A 85 -8.52 5.87 1.39
C PHE A 85 -8.89 6.35 2.80
N GLY A 86 -7.94 6.35 3.74
CA GLY A 86 -8.17 6.83 5.09
C GLY A 86 -8.51 8.32 5.13
N VAL A 87 -7.82 9.15 4.34
CA VAL A 87 -8.15 10.58 4.19
C VAL A 87 -9.53 10.74 3.51
N TYR A 88 -9.84 9.91 2.51
CA TYR A 88 -11.16 9.95 1.85
C TYR A 88 -12.30 9.62 2.82
N GLU A 89 -12.16 8.53 3.58
CA GLU A 89 -13.18 8.07 4.53
C GLU A 89 -13.36 9.07 5.68
N LEU A 90 -12.27 9.63 6.21
CA LEU A 90 -12.34 10.55 7.36
C LEU A 90 -12.97 11.91 7.00
N PHE A 91 -12.74 12.42 5.78
CA PHE A 91 -13.10 13.81 5.43
C PHE A 91 -14.16 13.96 4.33
N ILE A 92 -14.36 12.96 3.49
CA ILE A 92 -15.25 13.07 2.32
C ILE A 92 -16.55 12.34 2.60
N SER A 93 -16.53 11.02 2.68
CA SER A 93 -17.71 10.21 2.97
C SER A 93 -17.29 8.77 3.28
N GLU A 94 -18.06 8.11 4.15
CA GLU A 94 -18.07 6.66 4.22
C GLU A 94 -18.49 6.09 2.85
N ILE A 95 -17.85 5.00 2.43
CA ILE A 95 -18.15 4.34 1.16
C ILE A 95 -19.47 3.56 1.31
N GLU A 96 -20.56 4.11 0.77
CA GLU A 96 -21.93 3.60 0.92
C GLU A 96 -22.19 2.23 0.26
N GLU A 97 -21.37 1.83 -0.72
CA GLU A 97 -21.45 0.50 -1.37
C GLU A 97 -21.19 -0.67 -0.39
N PHE A 98 -20.44 -0.45 0.69
CA PHE A 98 -20.26 -1.42 1.78
C PHE A 98 -21.46 -1.50 2.74
N LYS A 99 -22.43 -0.59 2.63
CA LYS A 99 -23.67 -0.56 3.43
C LYS A 99 -24.84 -1.24 2.71
N GLN A 100 -24.95 -1.12 1.39
CA GLN A 100 -26.11 -1.68 0.67
C GLN A 100 -26.09 -3.21 0.55
N THR A 101 -24.90 -3.84 0.61
CA THR A 101 -24.77 -5.30 0.76
C THR A 101 -25.06 -5.79 2.20
N LYS A 102 -25.25 -4.89 3.17
CA LYS A 102 -25.54 -5.19 4.59
C LYS A 102 -27.04 -5.18 4.95
N GLN A 103 -27.96 -5.27 3.98
CA GLN A 103 -29.40 -5.29 4.27
C GLN A 103 -29.97 -6.69 4.63
N SER A 104 -29.12 -7.67 4.95
CA SER A 104 -29.54 -8.90 5.61
C SER A 104 -28.83 -9.02 6.96
N LYS A 105 -29.47 -8.47 8.01
CA LYS A 105 -29.45 -8.90 9.44
C LYS A 105 -28.19 -9.59 10.02
N VAL A 106 -26.99 -9.26 9.56
CA VAL A 106 -25.70 -9.75 10.07
C VAL A 106 -24.77 -8.55 10.29
N LEU A 107 -25.30 -7.56 11.02
CA LEU A 107 -24.48 -6.59 11.71
C LEU A 107 -23.89 -7.28 12.94
N GLU A 108 -22.69 -7.80 12.81
CA GLU A 108 -21.67 -7.59 13.83
C GLU A 108 -20.40 -7.12 13.13
N VAL A 109 -20.25 -5.80 13.10
CA VAL A 109 -18.97 -5.15 12.87
C VAL A 109 -18.15 -5.34 14.14
N HIS A 110 -17.49 -6.49 14.21
CA HIS A 110 -16.24 -6.69 14.90
C HIS A 110 -15.43 -7.58 13.94
N SER A 111 -14.60 -7.03 13.05
CA SER A 111 -13.15 -7.28 13.20
C SER A 111 -12.26 -6.79 12.04
N LEU A 112 -12.50 -5.60 11.46
CA LEU A 112 -11.43 -4.95 10.66
C LEU A 112 -10.17 -4.67 11.51
N ASP A 113 -10.34 -4.46 12.82
CA ASP A 113 -9.24 -4.37 13.78
C ASP A 113 -8.44 -5.68 13.90
N GLN A 114 -9.06 -6.86 13.75
CA GLN A 114 -8.31 -8.12 13.85
C GLN A 114 -7.46 -8.41 12.61
N LEU A 115 -7.87 -7.91 11.44
CA LEU A 115 -7.06 -8.04 10.22
C LEU A 115 -5.89 -7.03 10.24
N LYS A 116 -6.13 -5.82 10.74
CA LYS A 116 -5.11 -4.79 10.98
C LYS A 116 -4.07 -5.23 12.02
N ASP A 117 -4.49 -5.81 13.14
CA ASP A 117 -3.57 -6.31 14.18
C ASP A 117 -2.73 -7.49 13.71
N LYS A 118 -3.30 -8.40 12.90
CA LYS A 118 -2.54 -9.52 12.32
C LYS A 118 -1.54 -9.05 11.26
N LEU A 119 -1.93 -8.11 10.41
CA LEU A 119 -1.01 -7.52 9.41
C LEU A 119 0.11 -6.71 10.07
N ALA A 120 -0.20 -5.89 11.07
CA ALA A 120 0.79 -5.13 11.82
C ALA A 120 1.84 -6.03 12.48
N LYS A 121 1.41 -7.16 13.05
CA LYS A 121 2.32 -8.15 13.67
C LYS A 121 3.27 -8.79 12.66
N VAL A 122 2.80 -9.09 11.45
CA VAL A 122 3.63 -9.68 10.38
C VAL A 122 4.65 -8.65 9.87
N ILE A 123 4.24 -7.39 9.68
CA ILE A 123 5.15 -6.32 9.24
C ILE A 123 6.26 -6.09 10.28
N ILE A 124 5.91 -6.03 11.57
CA ILE A 124 6.90 -5.87 12.66
C ILE A 124 7.88 -7.05 12.67
N MET A 125 7.42 -8.29 12.47
CA MET A 125 8.29 -9.46 12.44
C MET A 125 9.30 -9.39 11.28
N VAL A 126 8.86 -8.97 10.09
CA VAL A 126 9.74 -8.79 8.93
C VAL A 126 10.77 -7.68 9.18
N LEU A 127 10.35 -6.55 9.76
CA LEU A 127 11.26 -5.44 10.09
C LEU A 127 12.34 -5.83 11.09
N VAL A 128 11.98 -6.60 12.13
CA VAL A 128 12.92 -7.09 13.14
C VAL A 128 13.93 -8.05 12.53
N VAL A 129 13.48 -9.00 11.70
CA VAL A 129 14.39 -9.94 11.01
C VAL A 129 15.36 -9.18 10.09
N ASN A 130 14.86 -8.19 9.34
CA ASN A 130 15.70 -7.40 8.43
C ASN A 130 16.73 -6.52 9.18
N PHE A 131 16.36 -5.97 10.34
CA PHE A 131 17.27 -5.22 11.21
C PHE A 131 18.44 -6.08 11.73
N PHE A 132 18.15 -7.32 12.13
CA PHE A 132 19.18 -8.23 12.64
C PHE A 132 20.06 -8.85 11.55
N GLN A 133 19.60 -8.93 10.31
CA GLN A 133 20.46 -9.37 9.20
C GLN A 133 21.49 -8.31 8.77
N ARG A 134 21.33 -7.06 9.22
CA ARG A 134 22.20 -5.92 8.87
C ARG A 134 23.21 -5.55 9.96
N VAL A 135 23.26 -6.27 11.08
CA VAL A 135 24.27 -6.16 12.15
C VAL A 135 25.08 -7.45 12.18
#